data_AF-A0A2W6W4V1-F1
#
_entry.id   AF-A0A2W6W4V1-F1
#
_cell.length_a   1.000
_cell.length_b   1.000
_cell.length_c   1.000
_cell.angle_alpha   90.00
_cell.angle_beta   90.00
_cell.angle_gamma   90.00
#
_symmetry.space_group_name_H-M   'P 1'
#
loop_
_entity.id
_entity.type
_entity.pdbx_description
1 polymer ?
#
loop_
_entity_poly.entity_id
_entity_poly.type
_entity_poly.pdbx_seq_one_letter_code
_entity_poly.pdbx_strand_id
1 'polypeptide(L)'
;MSLADLAMVWGPVKVQIEYVLGLSSDAVHVHVSVLMFLFFALVTRRRLSHPMPWLMVLGVECLNELVDMNQPFGTIENNWPASWHDIKNTMFLPTMIMIVVALRDRGFMKPRQRR
;
A
#
# COMPACT_ATOMS: atom_id res chain seq x y z
N MET A 1 -4.44 16.40 -18.42
CA MET A 1 -3.32 15.44 -18.48
C MET A 1 -3.88 14.09 -18.83
N SER A 2 -3.30 13.43 -19.83
CA SER A 2 -3.58 12.02 -20.13
C SER A 2 -2.92 11.10 -19.09
N LEU A 3 -3.32 9.82 -19.05
CA LEU A 3 -2.66 8.81 -18.21
C LEU A 3 -1.19 8.61 -18.60
N ALA A 4 -0.88 8.75 -19.89
CA ALA A 4 0.50 8.71 -20.38
C ALA A 4 1.32 9.90 -19.87
N ASP A 5 0.76 11.11 -19.85
CA ASP A 5 1.44 12.28 -19.28
C ASP A 5 1.72 12.11 -17.78
N LEU A 6 0.78 11.50 -17.05
CA LEU A 6 0.96 11.17 -15.63
C LEU A 6 2.07 10.14 -15.42
N ALA A 7 2.08 9.06 -16.21
CA ALA A 7 3.10 8.02 -16.13
C ALA A 7 4.51 8.59 -16.40
N MET A 8 4.65 9.44 -17.42
CA MET A 8 5.92 10.09 -17.78
C MET A 8 6.48 10.98 -16.66
N VAL A 9 5.62 11.58 -15.84
CA VAL A 9 6.05 12.39 -14.67
C VAL A 9 6.26 11.51 -13.44
N TRP A 10 5.42 10.51 -13.23
CA TRP A 10 5.42 9.67 -12.03
C TRP A 10 6.64 8.74 -11.95
N GLY A 11 7.00 8.07 -13.05
CA GLY A 11 8.12 7.13 -13.08
C GLY A 11 9.45 7.73 -12.58
N PRO A 12 9.89 8.89 -13.11
CA PRO A 12 11.10 9.56 -12.63
C PRO A 12 11.05 9.97 -11.15
N VAL A 13 9.88 10.38 -10.66
CA VAL A 13 9.68 10.73 -9.24
C VAL A 13 9.85 9.50 -8.36
N LYS A 14 9.27 8.36 -8.74
CA LYS A 14 9.41 7.08 -8.03
C LYS A 14 10.88 6.67 -7.92
N VAL A 15 11.62 6.71 -9.04
CA VAL A 15 13.07 6.42 -9.06
C VAL A 15 13.88 7.38 -8.20
N GLN A 16 13.52 8.68 -8.18
CA GLN A 16 14.18 9.66 -7.33
C GLN A 16 13.93 9.39 -5.84
N ILE A 17 12.73 8.95 -5.46
CA ILE A 17 12.42 8.54 -4.08
C ILE A 17 13.29 7.36 -3.66
N GLU A 18 13.37 6.32 -4.49
CA GLU A 18 14.24 5.16 -4.25
C GLU A 18 15.71 5.56 -4.07
N TYR A 19 16.21 6.43 -4.97
CA TYR A 19 17.57 6.93 -4.92
C TYR A 19 17.87 7.74 -3.66
N VAL A 20 16.99 8.67 -3.28
CA VAL A 20 17.16 9.53 -2.09
C VAL A 20 17.08 8.73 -0.81
N LEU A 21 16.20 7.73 -0.75
CA LEU A 21 16.06 6.86 0.41
C LEU A 21 17.15 5.79 0.49
N GLY A 22 17.88 5.53 -0.61
CA GLY A 22 18.85 4.44 -0.70
C GLY A 22 18.22 3.07 -0.53
N LEU A 23 16.92 2.94 -0.85
CA LEU A 23 16.15 1.72 -0.69
C LEU A 23 15.90 1.08 -2.05
N SER A 24 15.84 -0.25 -2.08
CA SER A 24 15.32 -0.95 -3.25
C SER A 24 13.84 -0.64 -3.44
N SER A 25 13.35 -0.76 -4.67
CA SER A 25 11.92 -0.58 -5.00
C SER A 25 11.03 -1.40 -4.05
N ASP A 26 11.32 -2.69 -3.89
CA ASP A 26 10.62 -3.58 -2.95
C ASP A 26 10.56 -3.03 -1.51
N ALA A 27 11.67 -2.48 -1.02
CA ALA A 27 11.72 -1.93 0.32
C ALA A 27 10.87 -0.65 0.41
N VAL A 28 10.86 0.21 -0.61
CA VAL A 28 10.00 1.39 -0.66
C VAL A 28 8.52 0.99 -0.59
N HIS A 29 8.09 0.01 -1.39
CA HIS A 29 6.70 -0.49 -1.36
C HIS A 29 6.28 -0.97 0.04
N VAL A 30 7.16 -1.72 0.72
CA VAL A 30 6.89 -2.20 2.09
C VAL A 30 6.82 -1.06 3.11
N HIS A 31 7.74 -0.10 3.08
CA HIS A 31 7.77 0.99 4.07
C HIS A 31 6.65 2.01 3.83
N VAL A 32 6.45 2.41 2.58
CA VAL A 32 5.42 3.38 2.19
C VAL A 32 4.03 2.84 2.48
N SER A 33 3.76 1.56 2.18
CA SER A 33 2.46 0.95 2.45
C SER A 33 2.08 0.96 3.94
N VAL A 34 3.03 0.68 4.84
CA VAL A 34 2.79 0.73 6.29
C VAL A 34 2.54 2.17 6.74
N LEU A 35 3.34 3.12 6.27
CA LEU A 35 3.15 4.55 6.60
C LEU A 35 1.79 5.06 6.10
N MET A 36 1.40 4.69 4.88
CA MET A 36 0.10 5.01 4.30
C MET A 36 -1.05 4.36 5.08
N PHE A 37 -0.90 3.11 5.49
CA PHE A 37 -1.91 2.41 6.28
C PHE A 37 -2.16 3.12 7.62
N LEU A 38 -1.09 3.50 8.32
CA LEU A 38 -1.17 4.28 9.55
C LEU A 38 -1.75 5.68 9.31
N PHE A 39 -1.34 6.34 8.24
CA PHE A 39 -1.85 7.65 7.85
C PHE A 39 -3.35 7.61 7.56
N PHE A 40 -3.83 6.63 6.79
CA PHE A 40 -5.26 6.50 6.52
C PHE A 40 -6.06 6.15 7.77
N ALA A 41 -5.53 5.32 8.66
CA ALA A 41 -6.18 5.06 9.95
C ALA A 41 -6.29 6.34 10.79
N LEU A 42 -5.25 7.17 10.80
CA LEU A 42 -5.23 8.46 11.48
C LEU A 42 -6.25 9.44 10.88
N VAL A 43 -6.24 9.63 9.55
CA VAL A 43 -7.13 10.56 8.84
C VAL A 43 -8.59 10.13 8.94
N THR A 44 -8.88 8.85 8.73
CA THR A 44 -10.24 8.31 8.85
C THR A 44 -10.70 8.18 10.31
N ARG A 45 -9.77 8.35 11.27
CA ARG A 45 -9.96 8.11 12.71
C ARG A 45 -10.53 6.72 12.99
N ARG A 46 -10.16 5.73 12.16
CA ARG A 46 -10.59 4.33 12.29
C ARG A 46 -9.47 3.51 12.92
N ARG A 47 -9.86 2.45 13.62
CA ARG A 47 -8.91 1.46 14.12
C ARG A 47 -8.22 0.76 12.95
N LEU A 48 -6.99 0.30 13.17
CA LEU A 48 -6.24 -0.51 12.20
C LEU A 48 -6.93 -1.85 11.89
N SER A 49 -7.81 -2.33 12.75
CA SER A 49 -8.67 -3.50 12.51
C SER A 49 -9.86 -3.23 11.58
N HIS A 50 -10.16 -1.96 11.29
CA HIS A 50 -11.25 -1.58 10.39
C HIS A 50 -10.78 -1.77 8.93
N PRO A 51 -11.62 -2.26 8.01
CA PRO A 51 -11.22 -2.50 6.62
C PRO A 51 -10.95 -1.21 5.82
N MET A 52 -11.47 -0.05 6.26
CA MET A 52 -11.36 1.21 5.50
C MET A 52 -9.90 1.66 5.22
N PRO A 53 -8.99 1.76 6.20
CA PRO A 53 -7.61 2.14 5.93
C PRO A 53 -6.90 1.14 5.02
N TRP A 54 -7.24 -0.15 5.13
CA TRP A 54 -6.68 -1.22 4.30
C TRP A 54 -7.14 -1.08 2.84
N LEU A 55 -8.44 -0.82 2.62
CA LEU A 55 -9.01 -0.58 1.28
C LEU A 55 -8.44 0.68 0.64
N MET A 56 -8.11 1.70 1.42
CA MET A 56 -7.47 2.91 0.91
C MET A 56 -6.04 2.64 0.41
N VAL A 57 -5.25 1.85 1.14
CA VAL A 57 -3.92 1.42 0.66
C VAL A 57 -4.06 0.61 -0.63
N LEU A 58 -4.95 -0.38 -0.64
CA LEU A 58 -5.22 -1.19 -1.84
C LEU A 58 -5.63 -0.33 -3.03
N GLY A 59 -6.52 0.66 -2.82
CA GLY A 59 -6.97 1.55 -3.86
C GLY A 59 -5.84 2.41 -4.45
N VAL A 60 -4.96 2.94 -3.59
CA VAL A 60 -3.79 3.69 -4.09
C VAL A 60 -2.82 2.80 -4.85
N GLU A 61 -2.57 1.58 -4.37
CA GLU A 61 -1.70 0.64 -5.07
C GLU A 61 -2.26 0.26 -6.44
N CYS A 62 -3.56 -0.04 -6.53
CA CYS A 62 -4.19 -0.30 -7.82
C CYS A 62 -4.10 0.90 -8.76
N LEU A 63 -4.21 2.14 -8.24
CA LEU A 63 -4.01 3.33 -9.06
C LEU A 63 -2.54 3.50 -9.49
N ASN A 64 -1.58 3.17 -8.62
CA ASN A 64 -0.16 3.15 -8.97
C ASN A 64 0.10 2.19 -10.14
N GLU A 65 -0.36 0.95 -10.02
CA GLU A 65 -0.20 -0.05 -11.08
C GLU A 65 -0.90 0.34 -12.37
N LEU A 66 -2.07 0.99 -12.29
CA LEU A 66 -2.73 1.51 -13.48
C LEU A 66 -1.89 2.59 -14.18
N VAL A 67 -1.16 3.43 -13.43
CA VAL A 67 -0.25 4.43 -14.01
C VAL A 67 0.98 3.74 -14.61
N ASP A 68 1.55 2.76 -13.91
CA ASP A 68 2.76 2.04 -14.33
C ASP A 68 2.50 1.19 -15.59
N MET A 69 1.30 0.62 -15.74
CA MET A 69 0.87 -0.09 -16.97
C MET A 69 0.68 0.83 -18.20
N ASN A 70 0.54 2.15 -18.00
CA ASN A 70 0.44 3.13 -19.09
C ASN A 70 1.82 3.69 -19.51
N GLN A 71 2.91 3.23 -18.89
CA GLN A 71 4.27 3.54 -19.33
C GLN A 71 4.52 3.02 -20.76
N PRO A 72 5.40 3.68 -21.54
CA PRO A 72 5.74 3.24 -22.89
C PRO A 72 6.13 1.75 -22.94
N PHE A 73 5.64 1.04 -23.97
CA PHE A 73 5.95 -0.39 -24.17
C PHE A 73 7.47 -0.65 -24.13
N GLY A 74 7.90 -1.59 -23.29
CA GLY A 74 9.30 -1.98 -23.12
C GLY A 74 9.98 -1.50 -21.83
N THR A 75 9.28 -0.73 -20.98
CA THR A 75 9.72 -0.47 -19.61
C THR A 75 9.53 -1.69 -18.71
N ILE A 76 10.37 -1.85 -17.70
CA ILE A 76 10.32 -2.96 -16.73
C ILE A 76 8.95 -3.00 -16.01
N GLU A 77 8.28 -1.86 -15.88
CA GLU A 77 7.01 -1.70 -15.15
C GLU A 77 5.76 -2.07 -15.97
N ASN A 78 5.84 -2.16 -17.30
CA ASN A 78 4.70 -2.56 -18.14
C ASN A 78 4.60 -4.10 -18.25
N ASN A 79 4.58 -4.79 -17.11
CA ASN A 79 4.38 -6.22 -17.08
C ASN A 79 3.52 -6.67 -15.89
N TRP A 80 2.54 -7.54 -16.17
CA TRP A 80 1.62 -8.05 -15.16
C TRP A 80 2.28 -8.79 -13.98
N PRO A 81 3.39 -9.55 -14.18
CA PRO A 81 4.11 -10.17 -13.07
C PRO A 81 4.70 -9.19 -12.05
N ALA A 82 5.21 -8.04 -12.49
CA ALA A 82 5.76 -6.98 -11.66
C ALA A 82 4.64 -6.31 -10.87
N SER A 83 3.53 -5.95 -11.52
CA SER A 83 2.37 -5.42 -10.82
C SER A 83 1.84 -6.36 -9.74
N TRP A 84 1.82 -7.67 -10.01
CA TRP A 84 1.44 -8.65 -9.01
C TRP A 84 2.47 -8.76 -7.86
N HIS A 85 3.75 -8.56 -8.14
CA HIS A 85 4.80 -8.53 -7.14
C HIS A 85 4.65 -7.32 -6.21
N ASP A 86 4.40 -6.15 -6.78
CA ASP A 86 4.28 -4.87 -6.06
C ASP A 86 3.05 -4.88 -5.17
N ILE A 87 1.89 -5.31 -5.69
CA ILE A 87 0.66 -5.50 -4.90
C ILE A 87 0.91 -6.43 -3.69
N LYS A 88 1.64 -7.53 -3.87
CA LYS A 88 1.96 -8.44 -2.76
C LYS A 88 2.84 -7.74 -1.72
N ASN A 89 3.91 -7.08 -2.14
CA ASN A 89 4.83 -6.39 -1.25
C ASN A 89 4.13 -5.26 -0.47
N THR A 90 3.32 -4.46 -1.16
CA THR A 90 2.56 -3.36 -0.59
C THR A 90 1.48 -3.86 0.38
N MET A 91 0.72 -4.90 0.03
CA MET A 91 -0.43 -5.32 0.84
C MET A 91 -0.10 -6.32 1.95
N PHE A 92 1.07 -6.97 1.92
CA PHE A 92 1.43 -8.01 2.89
C PHE A 92 1.41 -7.50 4.33
N LEU A 93 2.20 -6.46 4.65
CA LEU A 93 2.27 -5.93 6.01
C LEU A 93 0.97 -5.27 6.49
N PRO A 94 0.29 -4.41 5.71
CA PRO A 94 -1.03 -3.88 6.10
C PRO A 94 -2.03 -4.98 6.44
N THR A 95 -2.04 -6.08 5.68
CA THR A 95 -2.91 -7.23 5.94
C THR A 95 -2.53 -7.93 7.24
N MET A 96 -1.24 -8.21 7.47
CA MET A 96 -0.77 -8.81 8.72
C MET A 96 -1.13 -7.94 9.93
N ILE A 97 -0.89 -6.63 9.87
CA ILE A 97 -1.19 -5.70 10.95
C ILE A 97 -2.71 -5.68 11.22
N MET A 98 -3.53 -5.57 10.18
CA MET A 98 -4.99 -5.58 10.33
C MET A 98 -5.48 -6.88 11.00
N ILE A 99 -4.98 -8.04 10.57
CA ILE A 99 -5.34 -9.35 11.15
C ILE A 99 -4.93 -9.42 12.62
N VAL A 100 -3.68 -9.08 12.95
CA VAL A 100 -3.17 -9.12 14.34
C VAL A 100 -3.98 -8.21 15.25
N VAL A 101 -4.28 -6.98 14.81
CA VAL A 101 -5.10 -6.04 15.58
C VAL A 101 -6.55 -6.54 15.71
N ALA A 102 -7.14 -7.09 14.64
CA ALA A 102 -8.49 -7.64 14.69
C ALA A 102 -8.59 -8.86 15.62
N LEU A 103 -7.60 -9.75 15.62
CA LEU A 103 -7.54 -10.89 16.54
C LEU A 103 -7.37 -10.44 17.99
N ARG A 104 -6.54 -9.43 18.24
CA ARG A 104 -6.39 -8.81 19.56
C ARG A 104 -7.71 -8.19 20.04
N ASP A 105 -8.38 -7.41 19.19
CA ASP A 105 -9.66 -6.77 19.52
C ASP A 105 -10.73 -7.82 19.89
N ARG A 106 -10.76 -8.95 19.19
CA ARG A 106 -11.65 -10.08 19.50
C ARG A 106 -11.27 -10.81 20.80
N GLY A 107 -9.98 -11.00 21.06
CA GLY A 107 -9.48 -11.63 22.29
C GLY A 107 -9.68 -10.80 23.57
N PHE A 108 -9.73 -9.46 23.45
CA PHE A 108 -10.02 -8.54 24.55
C PHE A 108 -11.51 -8.49 24.94
N MET A 109 -12.44 -8.94 24.09
CA MET A 109 -13.84 -9.16 24.45
C MET A 109 -14.06 -10.55 25.06
N LYS A 110 -13.35 -10.88 26.15
CA LYS A 110 -13.89 -11.84 27.13
C LYS A 110 -14.80 -11.05 28.06
N PRO A 111 -16.06 -11.48 28.28
CA PRO A 111 -17.03 -10.71 29.02
C PRO A 111 -16.50 -10.48 30.44
N ARG A 112 -16.48 -9.22 30.86
CA ARG A 112 -16.41 -8.90 32.28
C ARG A 112 -17.70 -9.45 32.88
N GLN A 113 -17.67 -10.69 33.37
CA GLN A 113 -18.65 -11.21 34.31
C GLN A 113 -18.66 -10.25 35.50
N ARG A 114 -19.58 -9.28 35.48
CA ARG A 114 -19.97 -8.58 36.70
C ARG A 114 -20.96 -9.52 37.38
N ARG A 115 -20.45 -10.20 38.41
CA ARG A 115 -21.25 -10.80 39.49
C ARG A 115 -22.19 -9.76 40.09
#